data_AF-A0A955W0J0-F1
#
_entry.id   AF-A0A955W0J0-F1
#
_cell.length_a   1.000
_cell.length_b   1.000
_cell.length_c   1.000
_cell.angle_alpha   90.00
_cell.angle_beta   90.00
_cell.angle_gamma   90.00
#
_symmetry.space_group_name_H-M   'P 1'
#
loop_
_entity.id
_entity.type
_entity.pdbx_description
1 polymer ?
#
loop_
_entity_poly.entity_id
_entity_poly.type
_entity_poly.pdbx_seq_one_letter_code
_entity_poly.pdbx_strand_id
1 'polypeptide(L)'
;MSLSSPAARPRCRGGALHRVRLIGLVVALLVALGAGAGCGSLTTSGGDDGRSPTEIDGDYPGVRDASMPPSSDADITSIEPTLPDAGLDSGGLMDGGVPFPPGDAGAPTTQAAAFCGTFVAAAGFECDVRQADACGARAWCAIADRGARCESSAPRAEGEPCTRSSECGPVLGCFGEPGHGRCGRLCCGNAGCAEGEFCGGDGKLADGYASDVRQCLPVDGCNVLAPSVSCPTGEGCYIVTEHGATACLPEGGLPLGARCERPQDCSPGGACVGAGATACVQVCALSAPGSCGEGETCRPQAHTPSGAGLCTRVTSAPTAR
;
A
#
# COMPACT_ATOMS: atom_id res chain seq x y z
N MET A 1 35.99 58.84 16.44
CA MET A 1 36.73 58.41 15.23
C MET A 1 35.98 57.23 14.63
N SER A 2 35.55 57.40 13.39
CA SER A 2 34.87 56.49 12.44
C SER A 2 33.86 55.44 12.94
N LEU A 3 32.58 55.76 12.70
CA LEU A 3 31.44 54.84 12.56
C LEU A 3 31.24 54.54 11.05
N SER A 4 31.01 53.28 10.69
CA SER A 4 30.64 52.88 9.32
C SER A 4 29.35 52.06 9.29
N SER A 5 28.38 52.57 8.53
CA SER A 5 27.19 51.94 7.94
C SER A 5 26.77 52.82 6.76
N PRO A 6 25.84 52.42 5.88
CA PRO A 6 25.72 51.18 5.10
C PRO A 6 25.58 51.51 3.58
N ALA A 7 25.47 50.52 2.69
CA ALA A 7 25.10 50.75 1.29
C ALA A 7 24.00 49.80 0.80
N ALA A 8 22.84 50.38 0.52
CA ALA A 8 21.68 49.78 -0.11
C ALA A 8 21.89 49.63 -1.63
N ARG A 9 21.24 48.63 -2.25
CA ARG A 9 21.14 48.48 -3.71
C ARG A 9 19.72 48.78 -4.23
N PRO A 10 19.58 49.36 -5.43
CA PRO A 10 18.32 49.89 -5.94
C PRO A 10 17.44 48.87 -6.67
N ARG A 11 16.14 49.18 -6.71
CA ARG A 11 15.10 48.55 -7.55
C ARG A 11 15.11 49.15 -8.96
N CYS A 12 14.87 48.34 -9.99
CA CYS A 12 14.41 48.80 -11.29
C CYS A 12 13.07 48.13 -11.66
N ARG A 13 12.15 48.98 -12.13
CA ARG A 13 10.79 48.72 -12.61
C ARG A 13 10.77 49.02 -14.12
N GLY A 14 9.93 48.31 -14.89
CA GLY A 14 9.57 48.65 -16.29
C GLY A 14 9.86 47.49 -17.24
N GLY A 15 9.03 47.12 -18.21
CA GLY A 15 7.77 47.68 -18.70
C GLY A 15 7.15 46.70 -19.72
N ALA A 16 5.85 46.85 -19.95
CA ALA A 16 5.08 46.08 -20.92
C ALA A 16 5.33 46.55 -22.36
N LEU A 17 5.20 45.64 -23.34
CA LEU A 17 4.64 45.79 -24.71
C LEU A 17 5.39 44.88 -25.71
N HIS A 18 4.76 43.82 -26.21
CA HIS A 18 4.28 43.72 -27.59
C HIS A 18 3.85 42.29 -27.94
N ARG A 19 2.60 42.18 -28.42
CA ARG A 19 2.09 41.05 -29.20
C ARG A 19 2.77 41.04 -30.58
N VAL A 20 3.32 39.90 -31.00
CA VAL A 20 3.35 39.48 -32.41
C VAL A 20 3.21 37.95 -32.45
N ARG A 21 2.03 37.47 -32.86
CA ARG A 21 1.87 36.16 -33.51
C ARG A 21 2.57 36.25 -34.87
N LEU A 22 3.35 35.25 -35.28
CA LEU A 22 3.35 34.70 -36.64
C LEU A 22 4.41 33.58 -36.78
N ILE A 23 3.97 32.45 -37.39
CA ILE A 23 4.76 31.47 -38.18
C ILE A 23 5.72 30.57 -37.36
N GLY A 24 5.59 29.25 -37.27
CA GLY A 24 5.03 28.30 -38.23
C GLY A 24 6.05 27.87 -39.29
N LEU A 25 7.30 27.53 -38.95
CA LEU A 25 8.21 26.78 -39.85
C LEU A 25 9.53 26.37 -39.16
N VAL A 26 9.58 25.25 -38.43
CA VAL A 26 10.85 24.53 -38.16
C VAL A 26 10.59 23.02 -38.20
N VAL A 27 10.06 22.57 -39.33
CA VAL A 27 10.15 21.19 -39.81
C VAL A 27 10.82 21.31 -41.16
N ALA A 28 12.15 21.11 -41.18
CA ALA A 28 13.03 20.87 -42.34
C ALA A 28 14.40 21.55 -42.15
N LEU A 29 15.26 21.02 -41.27
CA LEU A 29 16.71 21.11 -41.45
C LEU A 29 17.42 20.19 -40.45
N LEU A 30 17.59 18.90 -40.79
CA LEU A 30 18.62 18.01 -40.20
C LEU A 30 18.77 16.74 -41.06
N VAL A 31 18.99 16.95 -42.37
CA VAL A 31 19.58 15.97 -43.29
C VAL A 31 20.81 16.62 -43.91
N ALA A 32 21.88 15.84 -44.01
CA ALA A 32 23.21 16.14 -44.57
C ALA A 32 24.23 16.70 -43.58
N LEU A 33 25.08 15.81 -43.04
CA LEU A 33 26.54 15.78 -43.28
C LEU A 33 27.17 14.67 -42.43
N GLY A 34 27.76 13.67 -43.10
CA GLY A 34 28.50 12.61 -42.40
C GLY A 34 28.84 11.40 -43.27
N ALA A 35 29.38 11.62 -44.48
CA ALA A 35 30.04 10.59 -45.24
C ALA A 35 31.37 10.21 -44.57
N GLY A 36 31.61 8.92 -44.35
CA GLY A 36 32.88 8.39 -43.85
C GLY A 36 33.00 6.91 -44.18
N ALA A 37 33.80 6.63 -45.21
CA ALA A 37 34.05 5.31 -45.77
C ALA A 37 34.76 4.35 -44.79
N GLY A 38 34.48 3.06 -44.94
CA GLY A 38 35.23 2.00 -44.27
C GLY A 38 34.79 0.61 -44.76
N CYS A 39 35.45 0.12 -45.82
CA CYS A 39 35.37 -1.26 -46.27
C CYS A 39 35.98 -2.20 -45.23
N GLY A 40 35.35 -3.36 -45.01
CA GLY A 40 35.89 -4.43 -44.18
C GLY A 40 34.98 -5.65 -44.16
N SER A 41 35.01 -6.45 -45.23
CA SER A 41 34.51 -7.83 -45.22
C SER A 41 35.39 -8.70 -44.34
N LEU A 42 34.79 -9.50 -43.45
CA LEU A 42 35.34 -10.78 -43.01
C LEU A 42 34.19 -11.71 -42.62
N THR A 43 34.02 -12.73 -43.46
CA THR A 43 33.24 -13.94 -43.24
C THR A 43 33.95 -14.83 -42.22
N THR A 44 33.26 -15.30 -41.19
CA THR A 44 33.62 -16.55 -40.49
C THR A 44 32.37 -17.31 -40.11
N SER A 45 32.06 -18.28 -40.97
CA SER A 45 31.37 -19.52 -40.66
C SER A 45 32.13 -20.33 -39.62
N GLY A 46 31.41 -21.00 -38.70
CA GLY A 46 31.93 -22.17 -38.00
C GLY A 46 31.34 -22.39 -36.61
N GLY A 47 30.84 -23.59 -36.38
CA GLY A 47 30.85 -24.20 -35.04
C GLY A 47 29.49 -24.60 -34.48
N ASP A 48 28.89 -25.64 -35.06
CA ASP A 48 28.14 -26.64 -34.30
C ASP A 48 29.07 -27.25 -33.24
N ASP A 49 28.75 -27.10 -31.96
CA ASP A 49 29.24 -27.99 -30.92
C ASP A 49 28.04 -28.41 -30.06
N GLY A 50 27.56 -29.61 -30.37
CA GLY A 50 26.65 -30.36 -29.53
C GLY A 50 27.27 -30.53 -28.14
N ARG A 51 26.53 -30.11 -27.11
CA ARG A 51 26.84 -30.45 -25.73
C ARG A 51 25.64 -31.15 -25.12
N SER A 52 25.72 -32.47 -25.12
CA SER A 52 24.89 -33.35 -24.31
C SER A 52 24.92 -32.92 -22.84
N PRO A 53 23.79 -32.94 -22.12
CA PRO A 53 23.81 -32.85 -20.68
C PRO A 53 24.44 -34.13 -20.12
N THR A 54 25.63 -33.99 -19.52
CA THR A 54 26.22 -35.02 -18.67
C THR A 54 25.33 -35.22 -17.45
N GLU A 55 24.95 -36.48 -17.23
CA GLU A 55 24.48 -37.02 -15.96
C GLU A 55 25.29 -36.46 -14.80
N ILE A 56 24.60 -35.84 -13.84
CA ILE A 56 25.15 -35.57 -12.51
C ILE A 56 24.69 -36.75 -11.65
N ASP A 57 25.45 -37.84 -11.70
CA ASP A 57 25.48 -38.85 -10.65
C ASP A 57 26.17 -38.23 -9.43
N GLY A 58 25.38 -37.53 -8.62
CA GLY A 58 25.75 -37.06 -7.30
C GLY A 58 25.64 -38.19 -6.30
N ASP A 59 26.68 -39.01 -6.22
CA ASP A 59 26.99 -39.89 -5.10
C ASP A 59 27.03 -39.04 -3.81
N TYR A 60 25.99 -39.13 -2.99
CA TYR A 60 25.91 -38.50 -1.66
C TYR A 60 26.32 -39.55 -0.61
N PRO A 61 27.56 -39.51 -0.08
CA PRO A 61 27.94 -40.37 1.01
C PRO A 61 27.39 -39.81 2.33
N GLY A 62 26.50 -40.57 2.96
CA GLY A 62 26.42 -40.67 4.42
C GLY A 62 25.90 -39.45 5.20
N VAL A 63 24.58 -39.31 5.27
CA VAL A 63 23.95 -38.79 6.49
C VAL A 63 23.81 -39.94 7.48
N ARG A 64 24.72 -39.96 8.45
CA ARG A 64 24.63 -40.75 9.67
C ARG A 64 23.41 -40.31 10.48
N ASP A 65 22.71 -41.28 11.02
CA ASP A 65 21.76 -41.16 12.13
C ASP A 65 22.25 -40.14 13.17
N ALA A 66 21.64 -38.96 13.17
CA ALA A 66 21.60 -38.11 14.35
C ALA A 66 20.38 -38.52 15.15
N SER A 67 20.64 -39.39 16.13
CA SER A 67 19.79 -39.73 17.25
C SER A 67 18.87 -38.58 17.67
N MET A 68 17.56 -38.77 17.51
CA MET A 68 16.57 -38.03 18.29
C MET A 68 16.79 -38.33 19.77
N PRO A 69 17.04 -37.34 20.63
CA PRO A 69 16.93 -37.54 22.06
C PRO A 69 15.44 -37.76 22.44
N PRO A 70 15.16 -38.58 23.46
CA PRO A 70 13.79 -38.84 23.87
C PRO A 70 13.15 -37.57 24.43
N SER A 71 11.91 -37.34 24.00
CA SER A 71 10.94 -36.43 24.61
C SER A 71 10.93 -36.64 26.13
N SER A 72 11.49 -35.69 26.85
CA SER A 72 11.35 -35.60 28.30
C SER A 72 10.02 -34.92 28.58
N ASP A 73 9.10 -35.66 29.17
CA ASP A 73 7.89 -35.14 29.80
C ASP A 73 8.26 -34.01 30.76
N ALA A 74 8.00 -32.77 30.35
CA ALA A 74 7.98 -31.64 31.26
C ALA A 74 6.56 -31.55 31.83
N ASP A 75 6.43 -32.02 33.08
CA ASP A 75 5.35 -31.70 34.00
C ASP A 75 5.03 -30.20 33.95
N ILE A 76 3.94 -29.83 33.26
CA ILE A 76 3.29 -28.54 33.43
C ILE A 76 2.49 -28.64 34.73
N THR A 77 3.17 -28.37 35.83
CA THR A 77 2.47 -28.00 37.06
C THR A 77 1.74 -26.69 36.79
N SER A 78 0.42 -26.77 36.94
CA SER A 78 -0.51 -25.65 36.82
C SER A 78 -0.09 -24.55 37.79
N ILE A 79 0.43 -23.45 37.26
CA ILE A 79 0.55 -22.19 38.00
C ILE A 79 -0.74 -21.42 37.73
N GLU A 80 -1.64 -21.44 38.71
CA GLU A 80 -2.77 -20.52 38.77
C GLU A 80 -2.23 -19.07 38.70
N PRO A 81 -2.70 -18.23 37.77
CA PRO A 81 -2.39 -16.82 37.82
C PRO A 81 -3.21 -16.18 38.96
N THR A 82 -2.54 -15.94 40.09
CA THR A 82 -3.02 -14.99 41.11
C THR A 82 -3.17 -13.62 40.47
N LEU A 83 -4.40 -13.25 40.14
CA LEU A 83 -4.80 -11.89 39.81
C LEU A 83 -4.60 -11.00 41.06
N PRO A 84 -3.92 -9.85 40.96
CA PRO A 84 -4.00 -8.85 42.01
C PRO A 84 -5.39 -8.20 42.00
N ASP A 85 -6.07 -8.29 43.15
CA ASP A 85 -7.29 -7.55 43.47
C ASP A 85 -7.06 -6.04 43.31
N ALA A 86 -7.47 -5.49 42.16
CA ALA A 86 -7.69 -4.07 42.00
C ALA A 86 -9.09 -3.74 42.54
N GLY A 87 -9.15 -3.35 43.81
CA GLY A 87 -10.32 -2.74 44.42
C GLY A 87 -10.71 -1.45 43.70
N LEU A 88 -11.80 -1.51 42.94
CA LEU A 88 -12.51 -0.36 42.39
C LEU A 88 -13.75 -0.12 43.26
N ASP A 89 -13.56 0.72 44.27
CA ASP A 89 -14.66 1.44 44.92
C ASP A 89 -15.25 2.43 43.90
N SER A 90 -16.43 2.13 43.40
CA SER A 90 -17.28 3.10 42.70
C SER A 90 -18.71 2.89 43.20
N GLY A 91 -18.99 3.56 44.32
CA GLY A 91 -20.32 3.70 44.88
C GLY A 91 -21.31 4.19 43.82
N GLY A 92 -22.49 3.58 43.85
CA GLY A 92 -23.50 3.73 42.82
C GLY A 92 -24.15 5.10 42.72
N LEU A 93 -24.81 5.29 41.58
CA LEU A 93 -26.04 6.04 41.47
C LEU A 93 -26.88 5.36 40.39
N MET A 94 -28.00 4.75 40.81
CA MET A 94 -29.06 4.25 39.93
C MET A 94 -29.95 5.42 39.50
N ASP A 95 -30.19 5.56 38.20
CA ASP A 95 -31.45 6.06 37.62
C ASP A 95 -31.44 5.61 36.14
N GLY A 96 -32.20 4.61 35.72
CA GLY A 96 -33.64 4.69 35.51
C GLY A 96 -33.93 4.89 34.01
N GLY A 97 -33.91 3.82 33.20
CA GLY A 97 -34.17 3.95 31.76
C GLY A 97 -34.28 2.65 30.96
N VAL A 98 -35.52 2.16 30.85
CA VAL A 98 -36.12 1.26 29.83
C VAL A 98 -35.39 -0.04 29.39
N PRO A 99 -36.05 -1.21 29.47
CA PRO A 99 -35.53 -2.45 28.89
C PRO A 99 -35.60 -2.38 27.36
N PHE A 100 -34.44 -2.32 26.71
CA PHE A 100 -34.33 -2.67 25.28
C PHE A 100 -34.50 -4.18 25.14
N PRO A 101 -35.32 -4.68 24.19
CA PRO A 101 -35.38 -6.10 23.89
C PRO A 101 -34.00 -6.60 23.46
N PRO A 102 -33.67 -7.89 23.67
CA PRO A 102 -32.44 -8.48 23.15
C PRO A 102 -32.48 -8.37 21.63
N GLY A 103 -31.75 -7.39 21.10
CA GLY A 103 -31.49 -7.26 19.68
C GLY A 103 -30.57 -8.40 19.29
N ASP A 104 -31.08 -9.25 18.40
CA ASP A 104 -30.30 -10.27 17.72
C ASP A 104 -28.95 -9.69 17.30
N ALA A 105 -27.87 -10.44 17.56
CA ALA A 105 -26.55 -10.19 16.99
C ALA A 105 -26.67 -10.29 15.47
N GLY A 106 -27.10 -9.19 14.86
CA GLY A 106 -27.20 -9.03 13.43
C GLY A 106 -25.83 -9.29 12.84
N ALA A 107 -25.80 -10.17 11.85
CA ALA A 107 -24.73 -10.29 10.88
C ALA A 107 -24.18 -8.88 10.54
N PRO A 108 -22.86 -8.73 10.34
CA PRO A 108 -22.23 -7.44 10.12
C PRO A 108 -23.03 -6.62 9.12
N THR A 109 -23.69 -5.56 9.62
CA THR A 109 -24.54 -4.73 8.78
C THR A 109 -23.69 -4.17 7.66
N THR A 110 -24.21 -4.25 6.44
CA THR A 110 -23.66 -3.90 5.13
C THR A 110 -23.20 -2.44 4.98
N GLN A 111 -22.97 -1.71 6.06
CA GLN A 111 -22.58 -0.29 6.06
C GLN A 111 -21.13 -0.05 5.61
N ALA A 112 -20.25 -1.06 5.65
CA ALA A 112 -18.96 -1.01 4.95
C ALA A 112 -19.11 -0.91 3.43
N ALA A 113 -20.28 -1.23 2.88
CA ALA A 113 -20.58 -1.10 1.45
C ALA A 113 -20.94 0.35 1.02
N ALA A 114 -21.09 1.29 1.97
CA ALA A 114 -21.56 2.65 1.70
C ALA A 114 -20.43 3.65 1.35
N PHE A 115 -19.17 3.35 1.71
CA PHE A 115 -18.05 4.30 1.53
C PHE A 115 -17.27 4.15 0.22
N CYS A 116 -17.51 3.08 -0.56
CA CYS A 116 -17.26 3.17 -2.01
C CYS A 116 -18.45 3.89 -2.63
N GLY A 117 -18.48 5.21 -2.40
CA GLY A 117 -19.52 6.09 -2.90
C GLY A 117 -19.71 5.83 -4.38
N THR A 118 -20.87 5.30 -4.75
CA THR A 118 -21.45 5.48 -6.09
C THR A 118 -20.63 4.98 -7.28
N PHE A 119 -20.25 3.69 -7.29
CA PHE A 119 -20.55 2.88 -8.48
C PHE A 119 -21.96 2.27 -8.41
N VAL A 120 -22.70 2.50 -7.32
CA VAL A 120 -24.18 2.52 -7.38
C VAL A 120 -24.51 3.51 -8.47
N ALA A 121 -25.13 3.03 -9.54
CA ALA A 121 -25.37 3.79 -10.74
C ALA A 121 -25.75 5.25 -10.45
N ALA A 122 -24.78 6.18 -10.53
CA ALA A 122 -25.13 7.57 -10.77
C ALA A 122 -26.04 7.51 -11.99
N ALA A 123 -27.25 8.09 -11.88
CA ALA A 123 -28.35 7.90 -12.82
C ALA A 123 -27.83 7.84 -14.28
N GLY A 124 -27.69 6.62 -14.82
CA GLY A 124 -27.01 6.39 -16.10
C GLY A 124 -25.97 5.25 -16.18
N PHE A 125 -25.47 4.66 -15.08
CA PHE A 125 -24.67 3.42 -15.18
C PHE A 125 -25.55 2.17 -15.17
N GLU A 126 -25.11 1.12 -15.87
CA GLU A 126 -25.97 -0.03 -16.19
C GLU A 126 -25.95 -1.13 -15.12
N CYS A 127 -24.96 -1.19 -14.23
CA CYS A 127 -24.75 -2.34 -13.34
C CYS A 127 -23.87 -2.07 -12.09
N ASP A 128 -23.91 -2.94 -11.06
CA ASP A 128 -23.00 -2.95 -9.89
C ASP A 128 -21.84 -3.94 -10.12
N VAL A 129 -20.59 -3.43 -10.15
CA VAL A 129 -19.36 -4.20 -10.42
C VAL A 129 -19.03 -5.27 -9.37
N ARG A 130 -19.68 -5.20 -8.19
CA ARG A 130 -19.49 -6.17 -7.10
C ARG A 130 -20.44 -7.35 -7.22
N GLN A 131 -21.49 -7.24 -8.04
CA GLN A 131 -22.45 -8.31 -8.26
C GLN A 131 -22.14 -9.03 -9.56
N ALA A 132 -21.81 -10.31 -9.47
CA ALA A 132 -21.50 -11.13 -10.64
C ALA A 132 -22.66 -11.18 -11.65
N ASP A 133 -23.91 -11.09 -11.19
CA ASP A 133 -25.11 -11.30 -12.00
C ASP A 133 -25.83 -10.01 -12.44
N ALA A 134 -25.21 -8.83 -12.29
CA ALA A 134 -25.88 -7.55 -12.54
C ALA A 134 -26.30 -7.33 -14.01
N CYS A 135 -25.71 -8.06 -14.97
CA CYS A 135 -25.90 -7.88 -16.41
C CYS A 135 -26.60 -9.07 -17.11
N GLY A 136 -27.09 -10.06 -16.35
CA GLY A 136 -27.72 -11.27 -16.89
C GLY A 136 -26.72 -12.34 -17.37
N ALA A 137 -27.23 -13.49 -17.83
CA ALA A 137 -26.50 -14.76 -17.95
C ALA A 137 -25.30 -14.81 -18.93
N ARG A 138 -24.99 -13.72 -19.65
CA ARG A 138 -23.90 -13.67 -20.65
C ARG A 138 -23.11 -12.37 -20.63
N ALA A 139 -23.32 -11.55 -19.61
CA ALA A 139 -22.57 -10.33 -19.45
C ALA A 139 -22.21 -10.16 -17.99
N TRP A 140 -21.11 -9.47 -17.73
CA TRP A 140 -20.72 -9.08 -16.39
C TRP A 140 -20.55 -7.58 -16.33
N CYS A 141 -20.65 -7.06 -15.11
CA CYS A 141 -20.43 -5.66 -14.87
C CYS A 141 -18.94 -5.38 -14.74
N ALA A 142 -18.38 -4.58 -15.66
CA ALA A 142 -16.99 -4.18 -15.62
C ALA A 142 -16.85 -2.67 -15.47
N ILE A 143 -15.77 -2.22 -14.84
CA ILE A 143 -15.38 -0.82 -14.87
C ILE A 143 -14.83 -0.52 -16.26
N ALA A 144 -15.41 0.47 -16.92
CA ALA A 144 -14.92 0.96 -18.20
C ALA A 144 -15.10 2.47 -18.32
N ASP A 145 -14.07 3.13 -18.86
CA ASP A 145 -14.01 4.57 -19.06
C ASP A 145 -14.20 5.38 -17.76
N ARG A 146 -15.44 5.75 -17.43
CA ARG A 146 -15.79 6.51 -16.22
C ARG A 146 -16.94 5.88 -15.44
N GLY A 147 -17.23 4.61 -15.70
CA GLY A 147 -18.47 3.99 -15.25
C GLY A 147 -18.43 2.47 -15.18
N ALA A 148 -19.54 1.92 -14.73
CA ALA A 148 -19.81 0.49 -14.76
C ALA A 148 -20.73 0.19 -15.95
N ARG A 149 -20.33 -0.76 -16.82
CA ARG A 149 -21.11 -1.19 -17.98
C ARG A 149 -21.12 -2.70 -18.14
N CYS A 150 -22.14 -3.19 -18.81
CA CYS A 150 -22.27 -4.62 -19.10
C CYS A 150 -21.38 -5.01 -20.28
N GLU A 151 -20.46 -5.94 -20.05
CA GLU A 151 -19.53 -6.46 -21.04
C GLU A 151 -19.84 -7.92 -21.35
N SER A 152 -19.70 -8.32 -22.62
CA SER A 152 -20.02 -9.67 -23.11
C SER A 152 -18.83 -10.40 -23.72
N SER A 153 -17.61 -9.93 -23.48
CA SER A 153 -16.39 -10.56 -24.02
C SER A 153 -16.08 -11.89 -23.33
N ALA A 154 -14.89 -12.48 -23.43
CA ALA A 154 -14.50 -13.56 -22.52
C ALA A 154 -13.73 -12.93 -21.34
N PRO A 155 -14.17 -13.11 -20.09
CA PRO A 155 -13.50 -12.49 -18.95
C PRO A 155 -12.14 -13.14 -18.70
N ARG A 156 -11.12 -12.33 -18.45
CA ARG A 156 -9.81 -12.77 -17.98
C ARG A 156 -9.84 -13.09 -16.48
N ALA A 157 -9.09 -14.09 -16.08
CA ALA A 157 -8.98 -14.53 -14.69
C ALA A 157 -8.06 -13.61 -13.87
N GLU A 158 -8.13 -13.73 -12.55
CA GLU A 158 -7.23 -13.03 -11.63
C GLU A 158 -5.76 -13.38 -11.92
N GLY A 159 -4.89 -12.36 -11.94
CA GLY A 159 -3.48 -12.44 -12.29
C GLY A 159 -3.17 -12.40 -13.78
N GLU A 160 -4.15 -12.59 -14.68
CA GLU A 160 -3.92 -12.53 -16.12
C GLU A 160 -3.59 -11.10 -16.59
N PRO A 161 -2.71 -10.94 -17.60
CA PRO A 161 -2.41 -9.63 -18.14
C PRO A 161 -3.66 -9.00 -18.76
N CYS A 162 -3.77 -7.68 -18.72
CA CYS A 162 -4.88 -6.92 -19.28
C CYS A 162 -4.41 -5.53 -19.72
N THR A 163 -5.15 -4.91 -20.62
CA THR A 163 -4.93 -3.50 -21.01
C THR A 163 -6.04 -2.58 -20.54
N ARG A 164 -7.22 -3.14 -20.22
CA ARG A 164 -8.43 -2.42 -19.81
C ARG A 164 -9.19 -3.24 -18.79
N SER A 165 -9.88 -2.58 -17.87
CA SER A 165 -10.66 -3.24 -16.82
C SER A 165 -11.86 -4.04 -17.36
N SER A 166 -12.40 -3.68 -18.54
CA SER A 166 -13.43 -4.46 -19.25
C SER A 166 -12.98 -5.85 -19.70
N GLU A 167 -11.67 -6.12 -19.71
CA GLU A 167 -11.12 -7.43 -20.09
C GLU A 167 -11.10 -8.40 -18.91
N CYS A 168 -11.20 -7.88 -17.68
CA CYS A 168 -11.15 -8.69 -16.46
C CYS A 168 -12.55 -9.21 -16.10
N GLY A 169 -12.58 -10.36 -15.42
CA GLY A 169 -13.81 -10.99 -14.98
C GLY A 169 -14.59 -10.22 -13.92
N PRO A 170 -15.75 -10.76 -13.51
CA PRO A 170 -16.58 -10.12 -12.50
C PRO A 170 -15.79 -9.87 -11.21
N VAL A 171 -16.00 -8.71 -10.58
CA VAL A 171 -15.30 -8.27 -9.35
C VAL A 171 -13.79 -8.04 -9.55
N LEU A 172 -13.29 -8.07 -10.79
CA LEU A 172 -11.90 -7.77 -11.10
C LEU A 172 -11.78 -6.45 -11.87
N GLY A 173 -10.63 -5.80 -11.73
CA GLY A 173 -10.23 -4.66 -12.55
C GLY A 173 -8.79 -4.81 -13.03
N CYS A 174 -8.41 -4.02 -14.03
CA CYS A 174 -7.06 -4.05 -14.58
C CYS A 174 -6.19 -3.05 -13.86
N PHE A 175 -5.21 -3.51 -13.08
CA PHE A 175 -4.31 -2.67 -12.28
C PHE A 175 -2.88 -2.71 -12.82
N GLY A 176 -2.16 -1.60 -12.69
CA GLY A 176 -0.77 -1.47 -13.13
C GLY A 176 -0.58 -0.36 -14.16
N GLU A 177 0.58 -0.36 -14.83
CA GLU A 177 0.89 0.64 -15.85
C GLU A 177 0.10 0.41 -17.16
N PRO A 178 -0.17 1.47 -17.94
CA PRO A 178 -0.80 1.34 -19.24
C PRO A 178 -0.07 0.36 -20.16
N GLY A 179 -0.79 -0.68 -20.60
CA GLY A 179 -0.26 -1.74 -21.46
C GLY A 179 0.40 -2.92 -20.73
N HIS A 180 0.60 -2.82 -19.40
CA HIS A 180 1.23 -3.86 -18.58
C HIS A 180 0.39 -4.26 -17.36
N GLY A 181 -0.91 -3.98 -17.40
CA GLY A 181 -1.81 -4.26 -16.30
C GLY A 181 -2.04 -5.75 -16.07
N ARG A 182 -2.52 -6.10 -14.88
CA ARG A 182 -3.02 -7.44 -14.52
C ARG A 182 -4.39 -7.34 -13.87
N CYS A 183 -5.22 -8.34 -14.12
CA CYS A 183 -6.53 -8.45 -13.49
C CYS A 183 -6.35 -8.73 -12.01
N GLY A 184 -6.85 -7.84 -11.15
CA GLY A 184 -6.81 -7.98 -9.70
C GLY A 184 -8.18 -7.78 -9.09
N ARG A 185 -8.40 -8.34 -7.91
CA ARG A 185 -9.67 -8.20 -7.20
C ARG A 185 -9.91 -6.76 -6.74
N LEU A 186 -11.10 -6.27 -7.01
CA LEU A 186 -11.55 -4.95 -6.61
C LEU A 186 -11.89 -4.93 -5.12
N CYS A 187 -11.50 -3.87 -4.43
CA CYS A 187 -11.80 -3.67 -3.03
C CYS A 187 -12.07 -2.20 -2.68
N CYS A 188 -12.67 -2.02 -1.51
CA CYS A 188 -13.21 -0.75 -1.04
C CYS A 188 -13.01 -0.64 0.47
N GLY A 189 -12.08 0.22 0.91
CA GLY A 189 -11.70 0.24 2.33
C GLY A 189 -11.28 -1.16 2.78
N ASN A 190 -11.79 -1.69 3.89
CA ASN A 190 -11.42 -3.05 4.34
C ASN A 190 -12.32 -4.16 3.77
N ALA A 191 -13.16 -3.88 2.77
CA ALA A 191 -14.10 -4.84 2.20
C ALA A 191 -13.66 -5.37 0.82
N GLY A 192 -13.94 -6.64 0.55
CA GLY A 192 -13.78 -7.29 -0.76
C GLY A 192 -12.55 -8.20 -0.91
N CYS A 193 -11.59 -8.11 0.02
CA CYS A 193 -10.39 -8.94 -0.01
C CYS A 193 -10.55 -10.23 0.79
N ALA A 194 -9.81 -11.27 0.39
CA ALA A 194 -9.77 -12.52 1.13
C ALA A 194 -8.95 -12.38 2.41
N GLU A 195 -9.00 -13.40 3.26
CA GLU A 195 -8.12 -13.49 4.42
C GLU A 195 -6.65 -13.51 3.97
N GLY A 196 -5.80 -12.74 4.64
CA GLY A 196 -4.39 -12.57 4.27
C GLY A 196 -4.14 -11.52 3.17
N GLU A 197 -5.18 -10.82 2.74
CA GLU A 197 -5.07 -9.69 1.81
C GLU A 197 -5.52 -8.40 2.49
N PHE A 198 -5.08 -7.27 1.93
CA PHE A 198 -5.57 -5.96 2.32
C PHE A 198 -5.92 -5.14 1.08
N CYS A 199 -6.77 -4.13 1.27
CA CYS A 199 -7.15 -3.28 0.16
C CYS A 199 -6.15 -2.13 -0.02
N GLY A 200 -5.36 -2.20 -1.09
CA GLY A 200 -4.24 -1.32 -1.33
C GLY A 200 -4.11 -0.85 -2.78
N GLY A 201 -2.93 -0.32 -3.10
CA GLY A 201 -2.64 0.29 -4.39
C GLY A 201 -2.96 1.78 -4.45
N ASP A 202 -2.64 2.40 -5.59
CA ASP A 202 -2.80 3.84 -5.80
C ASP A 202 -4.19 4.23 -6.33
N GLY A 203 -5.09 3.26 -6.47
CA GLY A 203 -6.45 3.45 -6.98
C GLY A 203 -6.52 3.71 -8.49
N LYS A 204 -5.41 3.52 -9.22
CA LYS A 204 -5.38 3.71 -10.67
C LYS A 204 -5.58 2.39 -11.39
N LEU A 205 -6.48 2.42 -12.36
CA LEU A 205 -6.64 1.36 -13.34
C LEU A 205 -5.60 1.53 -14.46
N ALA A 206 -5.34 0.45 -15.19
CA ALA A 206 -4.33 0.42 -16.26
C ALA A 206 -4.64 1.38 -17.42
N ASP A 207 -5.89 1.82 -17.58
CA ASP A 207 -6.27 2.86 -18.54
C ASP A 207 -5.94 4.29 -18.05
N GLY A 208 -5.35 4.42 -16.86
CA GLY A 208 -4.98 5.68 -16.23
C GLY A 208 -6.13 6.34 -15.46
N TYR A 209 -7.30 5.70 -15.38
CA TYR A 209 -8.42 6.22 -14.61
C TYR A 209 -8.14 6.09 -13.11
N ALA A 210 -8.14 7.23 -12.40
CA ALA A 210 -8.07 7.26 -10.95
C ALA A 210 -9.48 7.02 -10.38
N SER A 211 -9.59 6.03 -9.49
CA SER A 211 -10.84 5.64 -8.85
C SER A 211 -10.63 5.45 -7.35
N ASP A 212 -11.73 5.51 -6.59
CA ASP A 212 -11.72 5.14 -5.17
C ASP A 212 -11.61 3.62 -4.95
N VAL A 213 -11.78 2.85 -6.03
CA VAL A 213 -11.63 1.39 -6.02
C VAL A 213 -10.16 1.04 -6.07
N ARG A 214 -9.82 0.04 -5.27
CA ARG A 214 -8.45 -0.40 -5.02
C ARG A 214 -8.31 -1.88 -5.34
N GLN A 215 -7.08 -2.38 -5.23
CA GLN A 215 -6.75 -3.77 -5.48
C GLN A 215 -6.53 -4.51 -4.15
N CYS A 216 -7.00 -5.75 -4.06
CA CYS A 216 -6.55 -6.65 -3.00
C CYS A 216 -5.10 -7.05 -3.24
N LEU A 217 -4.25 -6.73 -2.28
CA LEU A 217 -2.83 -7.05 -2.29
C LEU A 217 -2.51 -8.04 -1.17
N PRO A 218 -1.56 -8.96 -1.38
CA PRO A 218 -1.15 -9.89 -0.34
C PRO A 218 -0.48 -9.15 0.82
N VAL A 219 -0.65 -9.70 2.02
CA VAL A 219 0.14 -9.33 3.19
C VAL A 219 1.42 -10.18 3.19
N ASP A 220 2.54 -9.60 2.76
CA ASP A 220 3.81 -10.33 2.63
C ASP A 220 4.61 -10.42 3.94
N GLY A 221 4.21 -9.70 5.00
CA GLY A 221 4.83 -9.81 6.32
C GLY A 221 6.28 -9.32 6.35
N CYS A 222 6.50 -8.04 6.04
CA CYS A 222 7.81 -7.41 6.14
C CYS A 222 8.11 -6.88 7.55
N ASN A 223 9.38 -6.69 7.92
CA ASN A 223 9.75 -6.11 9.22
C ASN A 223 9.77 -4.57 9.15
N VAL A 224 8.77 -3.94 9.77
CA VAL A 224 8.61 -2.47 9.82
C VAL A 224 9.76 -1.75 10.55
N LEU A 225 10.51 -2.45 11.41
CA LEU A 225 11.68 -1.91 12.11
C LEU A 225 12.96 -1.98 11.27
N ALA A 226 12.93 -2.73 10.16
CA ALA A 226 14.04 -2.89 9.22
C ALA A 226 13.54 -2.88 7.76
N PRO A 227 12.91 -1.78 7.30
CA PRO A 227 12.24 -1.72 6.00
C PRO A 227 13.22 -1.94 4.84
N SER A 228 14.42 -1.36 4.91
CA SER A 228 15.44 -1.44 3.85
C SER A 228 16.03 -2.83 3.63
N VAL A 229 15.85 -3.75 4.59
CA VAL A 229 16.30 -5.15 4.48
C VAL A 229 15.15 -6.07 4.09
N SER A 230 13.92 -5.67 4.45
CA SER A 230 12.74 -6.52 4.27
C SER A 230 12.08 -6.37 2.90
N CYS A 231 12.24 -5.21 2.26
CA CYS A 231 11.59 -4.89 1.00
C CYS A 231 12.60 -4.67 -0.13
N PRO A 232 12.21 -4.93 -1.39
CA PRO A 232 12.98 -4.58 -2.57
C PRO A 232 13.36 -3.08 -2.63
N THR A 233 14.41 -2.76 -3.39
CA THR A 233 14.82 -1.37 -3.62
C THR A 233 13.67 -0.53 -4.19
N GLY A 234 13.38 0.60 -3.55
CA GLY A 234 12.28 1.49 -3.95
C GLY A 234 10.94 1.19 -3.27
N GLU A 235 10.91 0.21 -2.37
CA GLU A 235 9.75 -0.12 -1.53
C GLU A 235 10.07 0.04 -0.03
N GLY A 236 9.07 0.44 0.75
CA GLY A 236 9.09 0.49 2.20
C GLY A 236 8.19 -0.58 2.81
N CYS A 237 8.47 -0.94 4.07
CA CYS A 237 7.60 -1.83 4.84
C CYS A 237 6.58 -1.01 5.64
N TYR A 238 5.30 -1.24 5.39
CA TYR A 238 4.21 -0.47 5.99
C TYR A 238 3.23 -1.36 6.75
N ILE A 239 2.62 -0.80 7.81
CA ILE A 239 1.51 -1.42 8.52
C ILE A 239 0.23 -1.17 7.71
N VAL A 240 -0.40 -2.22 7.20
CA VAL A 240 -1.50 -2.14 6.23
C VAL A 240 -2.85 -2.61 6.76
N THR A 241 -2.89 -3.16 7.98
CA THR A 241 -4.14 -3.57 8.65
C THR A 241 -4.18 -3.10 10.10
N GLU A 242 -5.38 -3.06 10.68
CA GLU A 242 -5.58 -2.70 12.09
C GLU A 242 -5.07 -3.76 13.08
N HIS A 243 -4.65 -4.93 12.60
CA HIS A 243 -4.06 -6.00 13.40
C HIS A 243 -2.53 -6.04 13.32
N GLY A 244 -1.90 -5.02 12.70
CA GLY A 244 -0.45 -4.91 12.61
C GLY A 244 0.18 -5.74 11.50
N ALA A 245 -0.62 -6.28 10.57
CA ALA A 245 -0.09 -6.94 9.39
C ALA A 245 0.64 -5.94 8.48
N THR A 246 1.72 -6.38 7.84
CA THR A 246 2.63 -5.52 7.07
C THR A 246 2.79 -5.98 5.63
N ALA A 247 3.08 -5.04 4.73
CA ALA A 247 3.37 -5.33 3.33
C ALA A 247 4.43 -4.36 2.78
N CYS A 248 5.17 -4.82 1.77
CA CYS A 248 6.08 -3.98 1.00
C CYS A 248 5.27 -3.17 -0.01
N LEU A 249 5.41 -1.85 0.01
CA LEU A 249 4.73 -0.94 -0.90
C LEU A 249 5.72 0.10 -1.42
N PRO A 250 5.46 0.74 -2.58
CA PRO A 250 6.31 1.82 -3.07
C PRO A 250 6.58 2.87 -1.99
N GLU A 251 7.84 3.33 -1.89
CA GLU A 251 8.24 4.27 -0.85
C GLU A 251 7.46 5.59 -0.93
N GLY A 252 6.90 5.98 0.21
CA GLY A 252 6.31 7.29 0.44
C GLY A 252 7.33 8.40 0.63
N GLY A 253 6.89 9.64 0.43
CA GLY A 253 7.74 10.82 0.53
C GLY A 253 7.33 11.80 1.64
N LEU A 254 6.24 11.54 2.36
CA LEU A 254 5.75 12.48 3.35
C LEU A 254 6.56 12.39 4.66
N PRO A 255 7.06 13.54 5.17
CA PRO A 255 7.82 13.56 6.41
C PRO A 255 6.93 13.32 7.63
N LEU A 256 7.54 12.96 8.76
CA LEU A 256 6.86 12.82 10.05
C LEU A 256 6.07 14.10 10.41
N GLY A 257 4.85 13.92 10.91
CA GLY A 257 3.89 14.98 11.23
C GLY A 257 3.08 15.50 10.03
N ALA A 258 3.45 15.15 8.78
CA ALA A 258 2.63 15.50 7.62
C ALA A 258 1.32 14.71 7.61
N ARG A 259 0.26 15.32 7.06
CA ARG A 259 -1.02 14.65 6.83
C ARG A 259 -0.84 13.57 5.77
N CYS A 260 -1.37 12.39 6.03
CA CYS A 260 -1.32 11.24 5.13
C CYS A 260 -2.72 10.64 5.00
N GLU A 261 -2.99 9.92 3.91
CA GLU A 261 -4.26 9.23 3.70
C GLU A 261 -4.08 7.72 3.65
N ARG A 262 -2.88 7.27 3.29
CA ARG A 262 -2.53 5.86 3.12
C ARG A 262 -1.26 5.53 3.87
N PRO A 263 -1.07 4.25 4.28
CA PRO A 263 0.15 3.81 4.95
C PRO A 263 1.42 4.23 4.21
N GLN A 264 1.47 3.99 2.89
CA GLN A 264 2.61 4.25 2.03
C GLN A 264 2.80 5.71 1.61
N ASP A 265 1.98 6.66 2.08
CA ASP A 265 2.27 8.07 1.80
C ASP A 265 3.47 8.56 2.64
N CYS A 266 3.65 7.97 3.83
CA CYS A 266 4.74 8.29 4.75
C CYS A 266 6.08 7.73 4.29
N SER A 267 7.17 8.43 4.59
CA SER A 267 8.51 7.89 4.39
C SER A 267 8.73 6.59 5.18
N PRO A 268 9.60 5.67 4.71
CA PRO A 268 9.90 4.41 5.41
C PRO A 268 10.25 4.62 6.88
N GLY A 269 9.73 3.75 7.75
CA GLY A 269 9.81 3.90 9.21
C GLY A 269 8.72 4.80 9.81
N GLY A 270 7.82 5.36 8.99
CA GLY A 270 6.59 6.01 9.41
C GLY A 270 5.35 5.12 9.26
N ALA A 271 4.32 5.42 10.04
CA ALA A 271 2.98 4.87 9.90
C ALA A 271 1.96 6.01 9.81
N CYS A 272 0.98 5.86 8.93
CA CYS A 272 -0.11 6.82 8.81
C CYS A 272 -1.20 6.52 9.84
N VAL A 273 -1.31 7.34 10.90
CA VAL A 273 -2.20 7.06 12.03
C VAL A 273 -2.97 8.29 12.49
N GLY A 274 -4.18 8.09 13.01
CA GLY A 274 -5.02 9.13 13.61
C GLY A 274 -6.51 8.90 13.37
N ALA A 275 -7.35 9.28 14.33
CA ALA A 275 -8.80 9.28 14.16
C ALA A 275 -9.23 10.58 13.45
N GLY A 276 -9.47 10.50 12.13
CA GLY A 276 -9.95 11.61 11.30
C GLY A 276 -8.86 12.51 10.73
N ALA A 277 -7.95 13.03 11.55
CA ALA A 277 -6.77 13.76 11.08
C ALA A 277 -5.52 12.88 11.18
N THR A 278 -5.36 12.00 10.19
CA THR A 278 -4.22 11.10 10.06
C THR A 278 -2.93 11.86 9.78
N ALA A 279 -1.85 11.46 10.42
CA ALA A 279 -0.51 12.01 10.20
C ALA A 279 0.55 10.91 10.24
N CYS A 280 1.68 11.18 9.59
CA CYS A 280 2.84 10.30 9.62
C CYS A 280 3.48 10.31 11.01
N VAL A 281 3.50 9.17 11.69
CA VAL A 281 4.10 9.00 13.01
C VAL A 281 5.22 7.98 12.91
N GLN A 282 6.31 8.19 13.66
CA GLN A 282 7.45 7.31 13.63
C GLN A 282 7.13 5.96 14.28
N VAL A 283 7.50 4.87 13.60
CA VAL A 283 7.50 3.51 14.16
C VAL A 283 8.78 3.31 14.96
N CYS A 284 8.66 2.68 16.13
CA CYS A 284 9.77 2.49 17.06
C CYS A 284 9.82 1.05 17.58
N ALA A 285 11.01 0.59 17.97
CA ALA A 285 11.17 -0.70 18.63
C ALA A 285 10.93 -0.54 20.14
N LEU A 286 10.04 -1.35 20.71
CA LEU A 286 9.70 -1.31 22.14
C LEU A 286 10.89 -1.72 23.02
N SER A 287 11.80 -2.53 22.49
CA SER A 287 13.01 -3.00 23.17
C SER A 287 14.17 -1.99 23.11
N ALA A 288 14.06 -0.92 22.31
CA ALA A 288 15.14 0.03 22.09
C ALA A 288 14.77 1.42 22.63
N PRO A 289 15.13 1.74 23.90
CA PRO A 289 14.91 3.06 24.46
C PRO A 289 15.65 4.12 23.62
N GLY A 290 15.01 5.27 23.40
CA GLY A 290 15.57 6.35 22.57
C GLY A 290 15.32 6.22 21.07
N SER A 291 14.50 5.25 20.62
CA SER A 291 14.08 5.16 19.21
C SER A 291 13.23 6.35 18.74
N CYS A 292 12.64 7.11 19.68
CA CYS A 292 11.81 8.28 19.40
C CYS A 292 12.57 9.58 19.64
N GLY A 293 12.09 10.67 19.03
CA GLY A 293 12.66 12.01 19.24
C GLY A 293 12.52 12.52 20.68
N GLU A 294 13.18 13.65 20.97
CA GLU A 294 13.11 14.28 22.29
C GLU A 294 11.65 14.59 22.68
N GLY A 295 11.25 14.19 23.90
CA GLY A 295 9.90 14.40 24.41
C GLY A 295 8.85 13.39 23.92
N GLU A 296 9.26 12.36 23.18
CA GLU A 296 8.39 11.27 22.73
C GLU A 296 8.71 9.97 23.45
N THR A 297 7.72 9.09 23.52
CA THR A 297 7.86 7.74 24.09
C THR A 297 7.30 6.72 23.12
N CYS A 298 8.04 5.63 22.95
CA CYS A 298 7.60 4.49 22.17
C CYS A 298 6.50 3.75 22.94
N ARG A 299 5.28 3.71 22.39
CA ARG A 299 4.14 3.03 23.03
C ARG A 299 3.57 1.97 22.10
N PRO A 300 3.27 0.76 22.61
CA PRO A 300 2.56 -0.25 21.83
C PRO A 300 1.16 0.26 21.48
N GLN A 301 0.69 -0.07 20.29
CA GLN A 301 -0.67 0.22 19.83
C GLN A 301 -1.35 -1.07 19.40
N ALA A 302 -2.68 -1.08 19.38
CA ALA A 302 -3.45 -2.26 18.97
C ALA A 302 -3.12 -2.72 17.53
N HIS A 303 -2.73 -1.79 16.67
CA HIS A 303 -2.43 -2.03 15.26
C HIS A 303 -0.92 -2.09 14.95
N THR A 304 -0.05 -2.14 15.95
CA THR A 304 1.39 -2.32 15.70
C THR A 304 1.79 -3.79 15.83
N PRO A 305 2.65 -4.32 14.94
CA PRO A 305 3.16 -5.68 15.08
C PRO A 305 3.95 -5.87 16.38
N SER A 306 4.08 -7.12 16.82
CA SER A 306 4.80 -7.48 18.05
C SER A 306 6.22 -6.91 18.09
N GLY A 307 6.58 -6.28 19.21
CA GLY A 307 7.89 -5.65 19.41
C GLY A 307 8.03 -4.25 18.80
N ALA A 308 7.06 -3.79 18.02
CA ALA A 308 6.99 -2.42 17.51
C ALA A 308 5.94 -1.59 18.29
N GLY A 309 6.12 -0.28 18.24
CA GLY A 309 5.19 0.71 18.76
C GLY A 309 5.22 1.97 17.91
N LEU A 310 4.50 3.00 18.35
CA LEU A 310 4.53 4.33 17.73
C LEU A 310 5.11 5.36 18.70
N CYS A 311 5.88 6.29 18.17
CA CYS A 311 6.36 7.44 18.92
C CYS A 311 5.21 8.40 19.19
N THR A 312 4.88 8.57 20.46
CA THR A 312 3.82 9.46 20.90
C THR A 312 4.42 10.53 21.80
N ARG A 313 4.00 11.79 21.61
CA ARG A 313 4.40 12.87 22.53
C ARG A 313 3.85 12.59 23.91
N VAL A 314 4.71 12.76 24.91
CA VAL A 314 4.25 12.74 26.30
C VAL A 314 3.51 14.04 26.51
N THR A 315 2.17 14.00 26.53
CA THR A 315 1.37 15.17 26.90
C THR A 315 1.72 15.47 28.34
N SER A 316 2.61 16.45 28.56
CA SER A 316 2.96 16.89 29.90
C SER A 316 1.65 17.32 30.55
N ALA A 317 1.28 16.67 31.65
CA ALA A 317 0.09 17.06 32.40
C ALA A 317 0.20 18.58 32.65
N PRO A 318 -0.85 19.37 32.34
CA PRO A 318 -0.80 20.80 32.56
C PRO A 318 -0.41 21.02 34.01
N THR A 319 0.78 21.60 34.24
CA THR A 319 1.24 21.88 35.59
C THR A 319 0.26 22.88 36.17
N ALA A 320 -0.58 22.41 37.12
CA ALA A 320 -1.53 23.27 37.81
C ALA A 320 -0.74 24.41 38.46
N ARG A 321 -1.01 25.64 38.00
CA ARG A 321 -0.48 26.87 38.60
C ARG A 321 -1.47 27.42 39.60
#